data_AF-A0A8T4P213-F1
#
_entry.id   AF-A0A8T4P213-F1
#
_cell.length_a   1.000
_cell.length_b   1.000
_cell.length_c   1.000
_cell.angle_alpha   90.00
_cell.angle_beta   90.00
_cell.angle_gamma   90.00
#
_symmetry.space_group_name_H-M   'P 1'
#
loop_
_entity.id
_entity.type
_entity.pdbx_description
1 polymer ?
#
loop_
_entity_poly.entity_id
_entity_poly.type
_entity_poly.pdbx_seq_one_letter_code
_entity_poly.pdbx_strand_id
1 'polypeptide(L)'
;MEGKRTRIDIIEDMLSSIINKGGRIKPTHMMYKSNMSHSQMKSYLNDLVQKELVRKVKDGNYDYIIITDEGYKFVEKLKQMREFEKVFGL
;
A
#
# COMPACT_ATOMS: atom_id res chain seq x y z
N MET A 1 -11.75 18.21 7.32
CA MET A 1 -11.16 18.44 5.99
C MET A 1 -11.47 17.23 5.14
N GLU A 2 -12.55 17.23 4.36
CA GLU A 2 -12.74 16.23 3.30
C GLU A 2 -11.90 16.63 2.09
N GLY A 3 -10.59 16.41 2.22
CA GLY A 3 -9.63 16.59 1.14
C GLY A 3 -9.67 15.38 0.19
N LYS A 4 -9.50 15.64 -1.09
CA LYS A 4 -9.30 14.60 -2.11
C LYS A 4 -8.13 13.70 -1.68
N ARG A 5 -8.29 12.37 -1.77
CA ARG A 5 -7.24 11.40 -1.45
C ARG A 5 -5.93 11.78 -2.15
N THR A 6 -4.88 11.97 -1.36
CA THR A 6 -3.53 12.25 -1.83
C THR A 6 -2.85 10.97 -2.30
N ARG A 7 -1.70 11.14 -2.95
CA ARG A 7 -0.84 10.02 -3.34
C ARG A 7 -0.41 9.17 -2.14
N ILE A 8 -0.14 9.81 -1.01
CA ILE A 8 0.30 9.15 0.23
C ILE A 8 -0.84 8.32 0.83
N ASP A 9 -2.07 8.85 0.85
CA ASP A 9 -3.25 8.10 1.33
C ASP A 9 -3.45 6.80 0.52
N ILE A 10 -3.27 6.87 -0.80
CA ILE A 10 -3.37 5.70 -1.67
C ILE A 10 -2.30 4.66 -1.34
N ILE A 11 -1.05 5.10 -1.16
CA ILE A 11 0.07 4.21 -0.83
C ILE A 11 -0.16 3.56 0.54
N GLU A 12 -0.59 4.34 1.53
CA GLU A 12 -0.90 3.87 2.88
C GLU A 12 -2.04 2.83 2.87
N ASP A 13 -3.13 3.10 2.14
CA ASP A 13 -4.24 2.17 1.96
C ASP A 13 -3.78 0.85 1.32
N MET A 14 -2.95 0.93 0.28
CA MET A 14 -2.42 -0.24 -0.43
C MET A 14 -1.56 -1.12 0.49
N LEU A 15 -0.59 -0.52 1.18
CA LEU A 15 0.30 -1.27 2.08
C LEU A 15 -0.46 -1.82 3.29
N SER A 16 -1.35 -1.03 3.88
CA SER A 16 -2.20 -1.47 5.00
C SER A 16 -3.13 -2.61 4.60
N SER A 17 -3.68 -2.61 3.38
CA SER A 17 -4.51 -3.72 2.87
C SER A 17 -3.73 -5.04 2.77
N ILE A 18 -2.46 -4.98 2.36
CA ILE A 18 -1.58 -6.15 2.32
C ILE A 18 -1.28 -6.65 3.74
N ILE A 19 -0.90 -5.73 4.65
CA ILE A 19 -0.59 -6.06 6.06
C ILE A 19 -1.80 -6.71 6.74
N ASN A 20 -2.99 -6.13 6.61
CA ASN A 20 -4.23 -6.63 7.20
C ASN A 20 -4.66 -8.00 6.66
N LYS A 21 -4.06 -8.47 5.56
CA LYS A 21 -4.25 -9.83 5.01
C LYS A 21 -3.12 -10.79 5.39
N GLY A 22 -2.34 -10.47 6.41
CA GLY A 22 -1.21 -11.29 6.87
C GLY A 22 0.06 -11.08 6.03
N GLY A 23 0.23 -9.88 5.46
CA GLY A 23 1.40 -9.53 4.66
C GLY A 23 1.39 -10.09 3.23
N ARG A 24 0.30 -10.75 2.81
CA ARG A 24 0.18 -11.39 1.50
C ARG A 24 -1.24 -11.24 0.95
N ILE A 25 -1.38 -10.76 -0.28
CA ILE A 25 -2.69 -10.56 -0.93
C ILE A 25 -2.65 -10.95 -2.41
N LYS A 26 -3.77 -11.43 -2.94
CA LYS A 26 -3.95 -11.57 -4.40
C LYS A 26 -4.15 -10.19 -5.04
N PRO A 27 -3.56 -9.90 -6.22
CA PRO A 27 -3.79 -8.64 -6.93
C PRO A 27 -5.27 -8.28 -7.11
N THR A 28 -6.10 -9.28 -7.39
CA THR A 28 -7.56 -9.12 -7.53
C THR A 28 -8.22 -8.61 -6.26
N HIS A 29 -7.88 -9.17 -5.09
CA HIS A 29 -8.41 -8.73 -3.79
C HIS A 29 -7.96 -7.31 -3.43
N MET A 30 -6.82 -6.86 -3.97
CA MET A 30 -6.32 -5.51 -3.79
C MET A 30 -7.15 -4.50 -4.59
N MET A 31 -7.59 -4.86 -5.81
CA MET A 31 -8.41 -4.00 -6.67
C MET A 31 -9.80 -3.72 -6.12
N TYR A 32 -10.50 -4.74 -5.60
CA TYR A 32 -11.89 -4.59 -5.11
C TYR A 32 -12.02 -3.68 -3.88
N LYS A 33 -10.91 -3.37 -3.20
CA LYS A 33 -10.90 -2.52 -2.00
C LYS A 33 -10.51 -1.06 -2.27
N SER A 34 -10.00 -0.75 -3.45
CA SER A 34 -9.53 0.59 -3.78
C SER A 34 -10.57 1.33 -4.60
N ASN A 35 -10.94 2.55 -4.20
CA ASN A 35 -11.67 3.53 -5.04
C ASN A 35 -10.78 4.04 -6.21
N MET A 36 -10.07 3.14 -6.89
CA MET A 36 -9.09 3.42 -7.94
C MET A 36 -9.42 2.62 -9.19
N SER A 37 -9.09 3.18 -10.36
CA SER A 37 -9.13 2.42 -11.61
C SER A 37 -8.02 1.35 -11.64
N HIS A 38 -8.20 0.33 -12.48
CA HIS A 38 -7.19 -0.72 -12.66
C HIS A 38 -5.83 -0.16 -13.12
N SER A 39 -5.82 0.85 -13.99
CA SER A 39 -4.57 1.47 -14.46
C SER A 39 -3.84 2.24 -13.37
N GLN A 40 -4.57 3.00 -12.54
CA GLN A 40 -4.01 3.70 -11.39
C GLN A 40 -3.39 2.71 -10.40
N MET A 41 -4.15 1.67 -10.05
CA MET A 41 -3.70 0.63 -9.13
C MET A 41 -2.41 -0.04 -9.61
N LYS A 42 -2.35 -0.39 -10.90
CA LYS A 42 -1.16 -1.00 -11.50
C LYS A 42 0.04 -0.06 -11.48
N SER A 43 -0.18 1.24 -11.73
CA SER A 43 0.86 2.27 -11.65
C SER A 43 1.47 2.33 -10.25
N TYR A 44 0.62 2.47 -9.21
CA TYR A 44 1.09 2.49 -7.83
C TYR A 44 1.77 1.20 -7.42
N LEU A 45 1.23 0.05 -7.80
CA LEU A 45 1.84 -1.23 -7.48
C LEU A 45 3.24 -1.36 -8.11
N ASN A 46 3.42 -0.86 -9.33
CA ASN A 46 4.73 -0.84 -9.97
C ASN A 46 5.70 0.09 -9.20
N ASP A 47 5.26 1.26 -8.77
CA ASP A 47 6.08 2.16 -7.92
C ASP A 47 6.50 1.46 -6.62
N LEU A 48 5.59 0.76 -5.95
CA LEU A 48 5.87 0.05 -4.70
C LEU A 48 6.88 -1.11 -4.92
N VAL A 49 6.79 -1.81 -6.05
CA VAL A 49 7.75 -2.85 -6.42
C VAL A 49 9.11 -2.27 -6.75
N GLN A 50 9.16 -1.18 -7.52
CA GLN A 50 10.40 -0.49 -7.87
C GLN A 50 11.12 0.08 -6.64
N LYS A 51 10.36 0.48 -5.62
CA LYS A 51 10.87 0.96 -4.33
C LYS A 51 11.11 -0.17 -3.31
N GLU A 52 10.96 -1.43 -3.73
CA GLU A 52 11.17 -2.61 -2.89
C GLU A 52 10.29 -2.68 -1.64
N LEU A 53 9.17 -1.95 -1.61
CA LEU A 53 8.22 -1.96 -0.50
C LEU A 53 7.31 -3.20 -0.54
N VAL A 54 7.12 -3.75 -1.73
CA VAL A 54 6.39 -4.99 -1.97
C VAL A 54 7.08 -5.80 -3.06
N ARG A 55 6.83 -7.11 -3.09
CA ARG A 55 7.30 -8.02 -4.15
C ARG A 55 6.13 -8.81 -4.73
N LYS A 56 6.23 -9.14 -6.02
CA LYS A 56 5.32 -10.07 -6.68
C LYS A 56 5.89 -11.48 -6.59
N VAL A 57 5.09 -12.43 -6.11
CA VAL A 57 5.47 -13.84 -5.97
C VAL A 57 4.42 -14.69 -6.64
N LYS A 58 4.87 -15.68 -7.42
CA LYS A 58 4.01 -16.70 -8.00
C LYS A 58 4.04 -17.92 -7.10
N ASP A 59 2.87 -18.39 -6.66
CA ASP A 59 2.72 -19.60 -5.86
C ASP A 59 1.69 -20.50 -6.55
N GLY A 60 2.20 -21.54 -7.21
CA GLY A 60 1.46 -22.39 -8.13
C GLY A 60 0.85 -21.59 -9.29
N ASN A 61 -0.47 -21.64 -9.41
CA ASN A 61 -1.24 -20.95 -10.46
C ASN A 61 -1.67 -19.53 -10.09
N TYR A 62 -1.27 -19.02 -8.92
CA TYR A 62 -1.73 -17.73 -8.41
C TYR A 62 -0.58 -16.75 -8.20
N ASP A 63 -0.83 -15.49 -8.58
CA ASP A 63 0.04 -14.37 -8.26
C ASP A 63 -0.34 -13.75 -6.91
N TYR A 64 0.69 -13.36 -6.17
CA TYR A 64 0.58 -12.70 -4.88
C TYR A 64 1.45 -11.47 -4.82
N ILE A 65 1.01 -10.50 -4.03
CA ILE A 65 1.76 -9.34 -3.61
C ILE A 65 2.09 -9.56 -2.14
N ILE A 66 3.37 -9.51 -1.80
CA ILE A 66 3.88 -9.70 -0.45
C ILE A 66 4.60 -8.44 -0.04
N ILE A 67 4.28 -7.91 1.14
CA ILE A 67 5.00 -6.77 1.70
C ILE A 67 6.41 -7.19 2.13
N THR A 68 7.40 -6.32 1.94
CA THR A 68 8.77 -6.56 2.37
C THR A 68 9.02 -5.96 3.76
N ASP A 69 10.17 -6.26 4.35
CA ASP A 69 10.58 -5.63 5.61
C ASP A 69 10.72 -4.11 5.47
N GLU A 70 11.21 -3.63 4.32
CA GLU A 70 11.25 -2.20 4.01
C GLU A 70 9.85 -1.59 3.85
N GLY A 71 8.90 -2.35 3.30
CA GLY A 71 7.49 -1.98 3.27
C GLY A 71 6.90 -1.78 4.67
N TYR A 72 7.18 -2.69 5.60
CA TYR A 72 6.75 -2.56 6.99
C TYR A 72 7.35 -1.31 7.66
N LYS A 73 8.67 -1.12 7.56
CA LYS A 73 9.35 0.07 8.10
C LYS A 73 8.81 1.36 7.52
N PHE A 74 8.49 1.37 6.23
CA PHE A 74 7.93 2.54 5.56
C PHE A 74 6.55 2.91 6.11
N VAL A 75 5.66 1.93 6.31
CA VAL A 75 4.34 2.17 6.91
C VAL A 75 4.47 2.69 8.34
N GLU A 76 5.42 2.17 9.12
CA GLU A 76 5.67 2.65 10.49
C GLU A 76 6.12 4.12 10.50
N LYS A 77 7.05 4.51 9.62
CA LYS A 77 7.48 5.90 9.45
C LYS A 77 6.33 6.81 9.01
N LEU A 78 5.48 6.35 8.10
CA LEU A 78 4.30 7.10 7.67
C LEU A 78 3.35 7.37 8.85
N LYS A 79 3.12 6.37 9.70
CA LYS A 79 2.28 6.53 10.90
C LYS A 79 2.85 7.56 11.87
N GLN A 80 4.17 7.51 12.13
CA GLN A 80 4.86 8.49 12.96
C GLN A 80 4.73 9.92 12.38
N MET A 81 4.85 10.08 11.07
CA MET A 81 4.65 11.36 10.40
C MET A 81 3.21 11.88 10.54
N ARG A 82 2.20 11.02 10.38
CA ARG A 82 0.79 11.39 10.58
C ARG A 82 0.48 11.79 12.01
N GLU A 83 1.05 11.07 12.97
CA GLU A 83 0.92 11.41 14.38
C GLU A 83 1.55 12.78 14.67
N PHE A 84 2.73 13.05 14.10
CA PHE A 84 3.37 14.35 14.16
C PHE A 84 2.49 15.47 13.57
N GLU A 85 1.99 15.30 12.33
CA GLU A 85 1.06 16.27 11.71
C GLU A 85 -0.13 16.57 12.62
N LYS A 86 -0.74 15.53 13.20
CA LYS A 86 -1.88 15.65 14.10
C LYS A 86 -1.55 16.37 15.41
N VAL A 87 -0.39 16.10 16.01
CA VAL A 87 0.04 16.73 17.27
C VAL A 87 0.32 18.23 17.08
N PHE A 88 0.91 18.60 15.94
CA PHE A 88 1.30 19.99 15.66
C PHE A 88 0.25 20.78 14.85
N GLY A 89 -0.86 20.15 14.45
CA GLY A 89 -1.97 20.80 13.75
C GLY A 89 -1.61 21.27 12.33
N LEU A 90 -0.71 20.54 11.67
CA LEU A 90 -0.24 20.80 10.29
C LEU A 90 -1.18 20.22 9.24
#